data_AF-A0A1B6NUH0-F1
#
_entry.id   AF-A0A1B6NUH0-F1
#
_cell.length_a   1.000
_cell.length_b   1.000
_cell.length_c   1.000
_cell.angle_alpha   90.00
_cell.angle_beta   90.00
_cell.angle_gamma   90.00
#
_symmetry.space_group_name_H-M   'P 1'
#
loop_
_entity.id
_entity.type
_entity.pdbx_description
1 polymer ?
#
loop_
_entity_poly.entity_id
_entity_poly.type
_entity_poly.pdbx_seq_one_letter_code
_entity_poly.pdbx_strand_id
1 'polypeptide(L)'
;MKRISSVNMVGLSQITVELKSSVQAKDLEQYWDNLRRKVGDAQASLPPGTSTSIVNDDFGDVFGLLLTLKSEDYSLKQMEDFADLMQREIQLVDGVKKVSIAGTVNEQIIVSLDHDKMKTLNVSAESIAGL
;
A
#
# COMPACT_ATOMS: atom_id res chain seq x y z
N MET A 1 24.75 3.09 9.55
CA MET A 1 23.92 4.14 8.93
C MET A 1 24.83 5.10 8.18
N LYS A 2 24.49 5.39 6.93
CA LYS A 2 25.23 6.30 6.04
C LYS A 2 24.51 7.64 5.92
N ARG A 3 23.18 7.62 5.76
CA ARG A 3 22.36 8.82 5.59
C ARG A 3 20.92 8.59 6.04
N ILE A 4 20.28 9.64 6.52
CA ILE A 4 18.82 9.73 6.71
C ILE A 4 18.36 11.00 6.00
N SER A 5 17.28 10.94 5.24
CA SER A 5 16.64 12.09 4.62
C SER A 5 15.13 12.00 4.74
N SER A 6 14.43 13.13 4.75
CA SER A 6 12.97 13.17 4.77
C SER A 6 12.41 14.07 3.68
N VAL A 7 11.22 13.71 3.21
CA VAL A 7 10.41 14.49 2.27
C VAL A 7 8.98 14.51 2.82
N ASN A 8 8.39 15.71 2.89
CA ASN A 8 7.04 15.89 3.41
C ASN A 8 6.13 16.42 2.29
N MET A 9 4.93 15.89 2.23
CA MET A 9 3.86 16.26 1.31
C MET A 9 2.55 16.33 2.11
N VAL A 10 1.49 16.85 1.49
CA VAL A 10 0.17 16.89 2.14
C VAL A 10 -0.27 15.46 2.46
N GLY A 11 -0.49 15.17 3.74
CA GLY A 11 -0.90 13.85 4.22
C GLY A 11 0.19 12.77 4.22
N LEU A 12 1.44 13.08 3.88
CA LEU A 12 2.53 12.10 3.79
C LEU A 12 3.85 12.66 4.31
N SER A 13 4.47 11.93 5.24
CA SER A 13 5.88 12.14 5.63
C SER A 13 6.66 10.89 5.27
N GLN A 14 7.65 11.03 4.39
CA GLN A 14 8.51 9.93 3.96
C GLN A 14 9.91 10.13 4.53
N ILE A 15 10.43 9.09 5.19
CA ILE A 15 11.81 9.06 5.71
C ILE A 15 12.57 7.95 5.00
N THR A 16 13.69 8.29 4.38
CA THR A 16 14.58 7.35 3.70
C THR A 16 15.81 7.11 4.56
N VAL A 17 16.08 5.85 4.89
CA VAL A 17 17.26 5.42 5.65
C VAL A 17 18.21 4.66 4.75
N GLU A 18 19.45 5.13 4.66
CA GLU A 18 20.52 4.47 3.91
C GLU A 18 21.53 3.84 4.87
N LEU A 19 21.73 2.52 4.73
CA LEU A 19 22.74 1.78 5.47
C LEU A 19 24.14 2.01 4.88
N LYS A 20 25.19 1.68 5.65
CA LYS A 20 26.57 1.75 5.12
C LYS A 20 26.78 0.60 4.14
N SER A 21 27.54 0.82 3.07
CA SER A 21 27.90 -0.23 2.09
C SER A 21 28.70 -1.38 2.69
N SER A 22 29.28 -1.19 3.89
CA SER A 22 30.00 -2.22 4.63
C SER A 22 29.09 -3.21 5.37
N VAL A 23 27.77 -2.99 5.39
CA VAL A 23 26.81 -3.92 6.04
C VAL A 23 26.71 -5.18 5.19
N GLN A 24 26.93 -6.34 5.80
CA GLN A 24 26.83 -7.61 5.09
C GLN A 24 25.37 -8.01 4.91
N ALA A 25 25.07 -8.76 3.84
CA ALA A 25 23.72 -9.20 3.52
C ALA A 25 23.04 -9.95 4.68
N LYS A 26 23.80 -10.79 5.39
CA LYS A 26 23.33 -11.56 6.56
C LYS A 26 22.89 -10.70 7.75
N ASP A 27 23.38 -9.46 7.84
CA ASP A 27 23.09 -8.56 8.96
C ASP A 27 21.94 -7.59 8.63
N LEU A 28 21.52 -7.50 7.36
CA LEU A 28 20.50 -6.55 6.88
C LEU A 28 19.16 -6.73 7.61
N GLU A 29 18.71 -7.98 7.75
CA GLU A 29 17.44 -8.30 8.42
C GLU A 29 17.40 -7.73 9.84
N GLN A 30 18.48 -7.91 10.60
CA GLN A 30 18.61 -7.37 11.94
C GLN A 30 18.55 -5.83 11.97
N TYR A 31 19.10 -5.14 10.97
CA TYR A 31 18.96 -3.68 10.87
C TYR A 31 17.52 -3.25 10.59
N TRP A 32 16.81 -3.97 9.73
CA TRP A 32 15.40 -3.70 9.42
C TRP A 32 14.49 -4.00 10.60
N ASP A 33 14.75 -5.06 11.36
CA ASP A 33 14.05 -5.34 12.63
C ASP A 33 14.23 -4.21 13.64
N ASN A 34 15.46 -3.72 13.79
CA ASN A 34 15.75 -2.61 14.68
C ASN A 34 15.06 -1.31 14.22
N LEU A 35 14.96 -1.08 12.90
CA LEU A 35 14.23 0.05 12.36
C LEU A 35 12.73 -0.07 12.66
N ARG A 36 12.12 -1.22 12.37
CA ARG A 36 10.70 -1.50 12.64
C ARG A 36 10.36 -1.30 14.12
N ARG A 37 11.19 -1.82 15.02
CA ARG A 37 11.01 -1.63 16.48
C ARG A 37 11.02 -0.15 16.85
N LYS A 38 12.04 0.60 16.43
CA LYS A 38 12.17 2.03 16.76
C LYS A 38 11.03 2.88 16.20
N VAL A 39 10.57 2.56 14.99
CA VAL A 39 9.41 3.23 14.38
C VAL A 39 8.14 2.89 15.16
N GLY A 40 7.96 1.63 15.57
CA GLY A 40 6.85 1.21 16.43
C GLY A 40 6.83 1.94 17.77
N ASP A 41 7.98 2.06 18.43
CA ASP A 41 8.12 2.79 19.70
C ASP A 41 7.74 4.28 19.54
N ALA A 42 8.11 4.89 18.40
CA ALA A 42 7.81 6.29 18.09
C ALA A 42 6.34 6.53 17.70
N GLN A 43 5.63 5.51 17.22
CA GLN A 43 4.24 5.64 16.74
C GLN A 43 3.32 6.26 17.79
N ALA A 44 3.49 5.88 19.07
CA ALA A 44 2.67 6.40 20.17
C ALA A 44 2.87 7.90 20.44
N SER A 45 3.96 8.48 19.95
CA SER A 45 4.28 9.90 20.11
C SER A 45 3.77 10.76 18.95
N LEU A 46 3.14 10.15 17.93
CA LEU A 46 2.60 10.87 16.78
C LEU A 46 1.26 11.55 17.11
N PRO A 47 0.94 12.67 16.46
CA PRO A 47 -0.33 13.36 16.66
C PRO A 47 -1.54 12.46 16.38
N PRO A 48 -2.67 12.68 17.09
CA PRO A 48 -3.92 11.96 16.79
C PRO A 48 -4.34 12.20 15.35
N GLY A 49 -4.87 11.15 14.70
CA GLY A 49 -5.22 11.16 13.28
C GLY A 49 -4.08 10.76 12.33
N THR A 50 -2.88 10.49 12.86
CA THR A 50 -1.77 9.92 12.05
C THR A 50 -1.99 8.44 11.80
N SER A 51 -1.86 8.00 10.55
CA SER A 51 -1.90 6.59 10.18
C SER A 51 -0.73 5.80 10.80
N THR A 52 -0.86 4.47 10.85
CA THR A 52 0.24 3.59 11.26
C THR A 52 1.44 3.77 10.33
N SER A 53 2.62 3.96 10.91
CA SER A 53 3.86 4.05 10.15
C SER A 53 4.16 2.74 9.45
N ILE A 54 4.57 2.83 8.18
CA ILE A 54 4.93 1.67 7.35
C ILE A 54 6.44 1.71 7.11
N VAL A 55 7.13 0.62 7.43
CA VAL A 55 8.55 0.44 7.09
C VAL A 55 8.61 -0.48 5.87
N ASN A 56 9.13 0.06 4.77
CA ASN A 56 9.34 -0.69 3.53
C ASN A 56 10.83 -1.00 3.36
N ASP A 57 11.20 -2.28 3.47
CA ASP A 57 12.54 -2.81 3.28
C ASP A 57 12.73 -3.53 1.91
N ASP A 58 11.70 -3.52 1.06
CA ASP A 58 11.69 -4.16 -0.27
C ASP A 58 12.41 -3.34 -1.37
N PHE A 59 13.04 -2.21 -1.02
CA PHE A 59 13.64 -1.28 -2.00
C PHE A 59 14.77 -1.90 -2.85
N GLY A 60 15.30 -3.05 -2.45
CA GLY A 60 16.28 -3.82 -3.21
C GLY A 60 15.69 -4.82 -4.22
N ASP A 61 14.37 -4.99 -4.27
CA ASP A 61 13.73 -5.89 -5.22
C ASP A 61 13.80 -5.29 -6.64
N VAL A 62 14.56 -5.93 -7.53
CA VAL A 62 14.63 -5.54 -8.95
C VAL A 62 13.63 -6.37 -9.74
N PHE A 63 12.69 -5.70 -10.42
CA PHE A 63 11.77 -6.36 -11.34
C PHE A 63 12.49 -6.70 -12.65
N GLY A 64 12.68 -7.99 -12.93
CA GLY A 64 13.31 -8.47 -14.16
C GLY A 64 12.35 -8.58 -15.36
N LEU A 65 11.04 -8.63 -15.11
CA LEU A 65 10.01 -8.80 -16.13
C LEU A 65 8.83 -7.85 -15.86
N LEU A 66 8.32 -7.23 -16.92
CA LEU A 66 7.07 -6.47 -16.91
C LEU A 66 6.10 -7.11 -17.90
N LEU A 67 4.93 -7.51 -17.42
CA LEU A 67 3.88 -8.12 -18.24
C LEU A 67 2.64 -7.22 -18.23
N THR A 68 2.03 -7.04 -19.39
CA THR A 68 0.81 -6.25 -19.55
C THR A 68 -0.36 -7.17 -19.85
N LEU A 69 -1.39 -7.11 -19.01
CA LEU A 69 -2.68 -7.75 -19.26
C LEU A 69 -3.60 -6.76 -19.97
N LYS A 70 -4.11 -7.12 -21.14
CA LYS A 70 -5.05 -6.31 -21.93
C LYS A 70 -6.24 -7.15 -22.36
N SER A 71 -7.43 -6.58 -22.27
CA SER A 71 -8.66 -7.14 -22.84
C SER A 71 -9.56 -6.01 -23.38
N GLU A 72 -10.38 -6.34 -24.37
CA GLU A 72 -11.48 -5.47 -24.86
C GLU A 72 -12.85 -5.95 -24.36
N ASP A 73 -12.97 -7.24 -23.98
CA ASP A 73 -14.24 -7.89 -23.64
C ASP A 73 -14.42 -8.14 -22.13
N TYR A 74 -13.38 -7.94 -21.33
CA TYR A 74 -13.41 -8.18 -19.88
C TYR A 74 -13.45 -6.86 -19.11
N SER A 75 -14.28 -6.83 -18.06
CA SER A 75 -14.23 -5.76 -17.07
C SER A 75 -12.89 -5.74 -16.32
N LEU A 76 -12.51 -4.57 -15.79
CA LEU A 76 -11.30 -4.44 -14.98
C LEU A 76 -11.28 -5.40 -13.78
N LYS A 77 -12.43 -5.65 -13.16
CA LYS A 77 -12.54 -6.60 -12.04
C LYS A 77 -12.19 -8.03 -12.46
N GLN A 78 -12.72 -8.48 -13.60
CA GLN A 78 -12.39 -9.80 -14.14
C GLN A 78 -10.92 -9.91 -14.56
N MET A 79 -10.34 -8.82 -15.09
CA MET A 79 -8.92 -8.77 -15.39
C MET A 79 -8.06 -8.85 -14.13
N GLU A 80 -8.47 -8.20 -13.04
CA GLU A 80 -7.82 -8.28 -11.74
C GLU A 80 -7.88 -9.71 -11.16
N ASP A 81 -9.06 -10.33 -11.17
CA ASP A 81 -9.22 -11.72 -10.70
C ASP A 81 -8.35 -12.70 -11.53
N PHE A 82 -8.20 -12.45 -12.83
CA PHE A 82 -7.30 -13.22 -13.68
C PHE A 82 -5.82 -12.93 -13.40
N ALA A 83 -5.47 -11.66 -13.12
CA ALA A 83 -4.12 -11.29 -12.72
C ALA A 83 -3.71 -11.92 -11.38
N ASP A 84 -4.64 -12.02 -10.43
CA ASP A 84 -4.44 -12.73 -9.15
C ASP A 84 -4.17 -14.22 -9.38
N LEU A 85 -4.91 -14.86 -10.29
CA LEU A 85 -4.66 -16.24 -10.68
C LEU A 85 -3.24 -16.39 -11.27
N MET A 86 -2.87 -15.54 -12.24
CA MET A 86 -1.53 -15.56 -12.82
C MET A 86 -0.44 -15.34 -11.78
N GLN A 87 -0.64 -14.41 -10.83
CA GLN A 87 0.31 -14.15 -9.76
C GLN A 87 0.57 -15.41 -8.94
N ARG A 88 -0.49 -16.13 -8.54
CA ARG A 88 -0.37 -17.37 -7.77
C ARG A 88 0.42 -18.44 -8.51
N GLU A 89 0.15 -18.64 -9.80
CA GLU A 89 0.86 -19.64 -10.61
C GLU A 89 2.32 -19.25 -10.86
N ILE A 90 2.59 -17.98 -11.17
CA ILE A 90 3.96 -17.52 -11.44
C ILE A 90 4.82 -17.57 -10.16
N GLN A 91 4.23 -17.31 -8.99
CA GLN A 91 4.94 -17.43 -7.71
C GLN A 91 5.43 -18.86 -7.41
N LEU A 92 4.86 -19.89 -8.03
CA LEU A 92 5.29 -21.28 -7.87
C LEU A 92 6.50 -21.65 -8.73
N VAL A 93 6.87 -20.81 -9.70
CA VAL A 93 7.99 -21.07 -10.61
C VAL A 93 9.31 -20.87 -9.86
N ASP A 94 10.22 -21.84 -9.99
CA ASP A 94 11.53 -21.77 -9.36
C ASP A 94 12.31 -20.51 -9.81
N GLY A 95 12.95 -19.84 -8.84
CA GLY A 95 13.63 -18.56 -9.06
C GLY A 95 12.74 -17.32 -9.03
N VAL A 96 11.41 -17.44 -8.95
CA VAL A 96 10.52 -16.30 -8.74
C VAL A 96 10.45 -15.93 -7.26
N LYS A 97 11.08 -14.82 -6.89
CA LYS A 97 11.03 -14.30 -5.51
C LYS A 97 9.73 -13.52 -5.23
N LYS A 98 9.23 -12.75 -6.20
CA LYS A 98 8.12 -11.82 -6.01
C LYS A 98 7.41 -11.52 -7.33
N VAL A 99 6.08 -11.38 -7.25
CA VAL A 99 5.22 -10.95 -8.35
C VAL A 99 4.29 -9.87 -7.80
N SER A 100 4.20 -8.72 -8.46
CA SER A 100 3.32 -7.61 -8.07
C SER A 100 2.36 -7.29 -9.20
N ILE A 101 1.10 -7.09 -8.86
CA ILE A 101 0.08 -6.58 -9.78
C ILE A 101 0.02 -5.06 -9.63
N ALA A 102 -0.14 -4.35 -10.74
CA ALA A 102 -0.28 -2.90 -10.77
C ALA A 102 -1.47 -2.51 -11.66
N GLY A 103 -2.07 -1.36 -11.37
CA GLY A 103 -3.24 -0.87 -12.13
C GLY A 103 -4.58 -1.44 -11.68
N THR A 104 -4.65 -1.99 -10.46
CA THR A 104 -5.93 -2.37 -9.83
C THR A 104 -6.74 -1.12 -9.51
N VAL A 105 -8.06 -1.27 -9.53
CA VAL A 105 -8.98 -0.17 -9.20
C VAL A 105 -9.56 -0.44 -7.83
N ASN A 106 -9.38 0.50 -6.90
CA ASN A 106 -10.05 0.42 -5.61
C ASN A 106 -11.56 0.52 -5.82
N GLU A 107 -12.29 -0.55 -5.50
CA GLU A 107 -13.74 -0.52 -5.49
C GLU A 107 -14.22 0.49 -4.44
N GLN A 108 -15.05 1.43 -4.86
CA GLN A 108 -15.64 2.44 -3.99
C GLN A 108 -17.15 2.41 -4.13
N ILE A 109 -17.83 2.33 -3.00
CA ILE A 109 -19.27 2.54 -2.94
C ILE A 109 -19.49 4.04 -2.73
N ILE A 110 -19.97 4.72 -3.77
CA ILE A 110 -20.33 6.13 -3.67
C ILE A 110 -21.82 6.21 -3.32
N VAL A 111 -22.11 6.69 -2.13
CA VAL A 111 -23.48 7.00 -1.71
C VAL A 111 -23.78 8.44 -2.11
N SER A 112 -24.53 8.63 -3.19
CA SER A 112 -25.00 9.95 -3.61
C SER A 112 -26.31 10.30 -2.91
N LEU A 113 -26.29 11.36 -2.09
CA LEU A 113 -27.45 11.83 -1.36
C LEU A 113 -28.25 12.85 -2.17
N ASP A 114 -29.56 12.62 -2.30
CA ASP A 114 -30.51 13.57 -2.88
C ASP A 114 -31.09 14.43 -1.75
N HIS A 115 -30.56 15.65 -1.62
CA HIS A 115 -30.92 16.56 -0.53
C HIS A 115 -32.41 16.98 -0.56
N ASP A 116 -33.03 17.05 -1.73
CA ASP A 116 -34.42 17.50 -1.85
C ASP A 116 -35.40 16.39 -1.43
N LYS A 117 -35.10 15.13 -1.81
CA LYS A 117 -35.84 13.98 -1.30
C LYS A 117 -35.67 13.79 0.19
N MET A 118 -34.45 13.95 0.71
CA MET A 118 -34.17 13.85 2.14
C MET A 118 -34.96 14.86 2.97
N LYS A 119 -35.05 16.12 2.51
CA LYS A 119 -35.87 17.15 3.15
C LYS A 119 -37.36 16.79 3.14
N THR A 120 -37.86 16.29 2.00
CA THR A 120 -39.26 15.88 1.87
C THR A 120 -39.62 14.71 2.80
N LEU A 121 -38.68 13.79 2.98
CA LEU A 121 -38.83 12.62 3.84
C LEU A 121 -38.45 12.87 5.31
N ASN A 122 -37.99 14.08 5.65
CA ASN A 122 -37.46 14.44 6.97
C ASN A 122 -36.37 13.47 7.48
N VAL A 123 -35.48 13.03 6.58
CA VAL A 123 -34.36 12.13 6.87
C VAL A 123 -33.04 12.91 6.83
N SER A 124 -32.19 12.75 7.84
CA SER A 124 -30.87 13.40 7.89
C SER A 124 -29.76 12.52 7.32
N ALA A 125 -28.65 13.14 6.92
CA ALA A 125 -27.49 12.41 6.41
C ALA A 125 -26.85 11.54 7.50
N GLU A 126 -26.87 11.99 8.74
CA GLU A 126 -26.37 11.23 9.89
C GLU A 126 -27.18 9.94 10.13
N SER A 127 -28.49 9.98 9.87
CA SER A 127 -29.36 8.80 9.99
C SER A 127 -29.03 7.73 8.94
N ILE A 128 -28.47 8.13 7.79
CA ILE A 128 -28.01 7.23 6.73
C ILE A 128 -26.57 6.76 7.00
N ALA A 129 -25.72 7.62 7.56
CA ALA A 129 -24.32 7.31 7.86
C ALA A 129 -24.12 6.41 9.10
N GLY A 130 -25.12 6.34 9.99
CA GLY A 130 -25.12 5.47 11.18
C GLY A 130 -25.63 4.04 10.97
N LEU A 131 -26.00 3.67 9.74
CA LEU A 131 -26.36 2.31 9.30
C LEU A 131 -25.12 1.56 8.81
#